data_AF-A0A352WAB4-F1
#
_entry.id   AF-A0A352WAB4-F1
#
_cell.length_a   1.000
_cell.length_b   1.000
_cell.length_c   1.000
_cell.angle_alpha   90.00
_cell.angle_beta   90.00
_cell.angle_gamma   90.00
#
_symmetry.space_group_name_H-M   'P 1'
#
loop_
_entity.id
_entity.type
_entity.pdbx_description
1 polymer ?
#
loop_
_entity_poly.entity_id
_entity_poly.type
_entity_poly.pdbx_seq_one_letter_code
_entity_poly.pdbx_strand_id
1 'polypeptide(L)'
;CHQRGIRVVLDAVFNHSGSDFAPFQDVVRTGRDSPYAAWFNIYKYPIVASGAPNYETFSCGIASMPKLMTDQPAVREYLIQAAEYWTRELAVDGWRLDVADEVHPDFWREFRTRIKAINPECLIIGEVMHDAVSFLTGDQFDTVMHYPWQHLCVDFLTKREPQIGLEEFADTLGRLRQAQRSSVTPALWNLFDSHDRMRILTAFSGKRA
;
A
#
# COMPACT_ATOMS: atom_id res chain seq x y z
N CYS A 1 17.47 16.64 -1.67
CA CYS A 1 17.51 15.73 -0.51
C CYS A 1 18.87 15.02 -0.39
N HIS A 2 19.33 14.33 -1.42
CA HIS A 2 20.54 13.50 -1.37
C HIS A 2 21.83 14.20 -0.93
N GLN A 3 22.09 15.45 -1.35
CA GLN A 3 23.26 16.22 -0.88
C GLN A 3 23.30 16.43 0.64
N ARG A 4 22.17 16.22 1.34
CA ARG A 4 22.04 16.30 2.79
C ARG A 4 21.92 14.93 3.46
N GLY A 5 22.16 13.83 2.73
CA GLY A 5 22.02 12.46 3.24
C GLY A 5 20.56 12.02 3.47
N ILE A 6 19.58 12.74 2.92
CA ILE A 6 18.16 12.40 3.05
C ILE A 6 17.72 11.57 1.84
N ARG A 7 17.18 10.38 2.13
CA ARG A 7 16.57 9.46 1.16
C ARG A 7 15.14 9.90 0.83
N VAL A 8 14.66 9.62 -0.38
CA VAL A 8 13.32 9.96 -0.87
C VAL A 8 12.56 8.70 -1.23
N VAL A 9 11.42 8.50 -0.58
CA VAL A 9 10.46 7.44 -0.87
C VAL A 9 9.23 8.05 -1.53
N LEU A 10 8.78 7.47 -2.64
CA LEU A 10 7.53 7.88 -3.30
C LEU A 10 6.39 6.92 -2.98
N ASP A 11 5.17 7.44 -3.03
CA ASP A 11 3.94 6.65 -2.89
C ASP A 11 3.51 6.11 -4.25
N ALA A 12 3.15 4.82 -4.30
CA ALA A 12 2.72 4.11 -5.50
C ALA A 12 1.31 3.57 -5.32
N VAL A 13 0.36 4.22 -5.99
CA VAL A 13 -1.05 3.84 -6.02
C VAL A 13 -1.30 2.91 -7.23
N PHE A 14 -0.98 1.62 -7.07
CA PHE A 14 -1.11 0.62 -8.14
C PHE A 14 -2.36 -0.25 -8.06
N ASN A 15 -3.07 -0.20 -6.92
CA ASN A 15 -4.32 -0.92 -6.74
C ASN A 15 -5.48 -0.34 -7.58
N HIS A 16 -5.52 0.98 -7.70
CA HIS A 16 -6.60 1.72 -8.38
C HIS A 16 -6.05 2.95 -9.08
N SER A 17 -6.80 3.51 -10.03
CA SER A 17 -6.47 4.80 -10.65
C SER A 17 -7.49 5.87 -10.24
N GLY A 18 -7.21 7.13 -10.57
CA GLY A 18 -8.25 8.16 -10.57
C GLY A 18 -9.28 7.91 -11.68
N SER A 19 -10.49 8.44 -11.50
CA SER A 19 -11.52 8.38 -12.55
C SER A 19 -11.18 9.23 -13.77
N ASP A 20 -10.27 10.20 -13.66
CA ASP A 20 -9.73 10.99 -14.76
C ASP A 20 -8.64 10.27 -15.57
N PHE A 21 -8.23 9.08 -15.15
CA PHE A 21 -7.21 8.28 -15.84
C PHE A 21 -7.63 7.98 -17.28
N ALA A 22 -6.75 8.28 -18.24
CA ALA A 22 -7.10 8.24 -19.67
C ALA A 22 -7.64 6.87 -20.16
N PRO A 23 -7.06 5.71 -19.77
CA PRO A 23 -7.66 4.40 -20.02
C PRO A 23 -9.08 4.25 -19.49
N PHE A 24 -9.36 4.73 -18.27
CA PHE A 24 -10.70 4.66 -17.70
C PHE A 24 -11.69 5.58 -18.43
N GLN A 25 -11.27 6.80 -18.77
CA GLN A 25 -12.08 7.73 -19.56
C GLN A 25 -12.44 7.18 -20.96
N ASP A 26 -11.53 6.41 -21.57
CA ASP A 26 -11.82 5.73 -22.84
C ASP A 26 -12.87 4.62 -22.67
N VAL A 27 -12.80 3.82 -21.60
CA VAL A 27 -13.81 2.82 -21.24
C VAL A 27 -15.18 3.47 -20.97
N VAL A 28 -15.21 4.60 -20.27
CA VAL A 28 -16.46 5.35 -20.03
C VAL A 28 -17.10 5.80 -21.35
N ARG A 29 -16.28 6.25 -22.32
CA ARG A 29 -16.75 6.75 -23.62
C ARG A 29 -17.18 5.64 -24.58
N THR A 30 -16.41 4.56 -24.66
CA THR A 30 -16.54 3.53 -25.72
C THR A 30 -17.07 2.19 -25.20
N GLY A 31 -17.15 2.02 -23.88
CA GLY A 31 -17.66 0.81 -23.25
C GLY A 31 -16.83 -0.41 -23.59
N ARG A 32 -17.49 -1.48 -24.06
CA ARG A 32 -16.87 -2.78 -24.35
C ARG A 32 -15.86 -2.74 -25.49
N ASP A 33 -15.98 -1.75 -26.37
CA ASP A 33 -15.12 -1.61 -27.54
C ASP A 33 -13.80 -0.91 -27.20
N SER A 34 -13.63 -0.45 -25.95
CA SER A 34 -12.38 0.13 -25.47
C SER A 34 -11.26 -0.91 -25.49
N PRO A 35 -10.06 -0.58 -26.02
CA PRO A 35 -8.88 -1.42 -25.85
C PRO A 35 -8.46 -1.56 -24.38
N TYR A 36 -8.97 -0.69 -23.50
CA TYR A 36 -8.70 -0.69 -22.06
C TYR A 36 -9.81 -1.35 -21.25
N ALA A 37 -10.84 -1.94 -21.86
CA ALA A 37 -11.95 -2.57 -21.15
C ALA A 37 -11.48 -3.63 -20.14
N ALA A 38 -10.43 -4.39 -20.49
CA ALA A 38 -9.86 -5.40 -19.60
C ALA A 38 -9.00 -4.83 -18.46
N TRP A 39 -8.64 -3.54 -18.49
CA TRP A 39 -7.81 -2.93 -17.45
C TRP A 39 -8.57 -2.74 -16.12
N PHE A 40 -9.90 -2.87 -16.15
CA PHE A 40 -10.79 -2.68 -15.01
C PHE A 40 -11.77 -3.84 -14.93
N ASN A 41 -12.21 -4.20 -13.73
CA ASN A 41 -13.27 -5.20 -13.56
C ASN A 41 -14.64 -4.53 -13.67
N ILE A 42 -15.30 -4.66 -14.83
CA ILE A 42 -16.57 -4.00 -15.14
C ILE A 42 -17.73 -5.00 -15.08
N TYR A 43 -18.70 -4.75 -14.22
CA TYR A 43 -19.86 -5.64 -14.02
C TYR A 43 -20.94 -5.44 -15.09
N LYS A 44 -21.15 -4.19 -15.54
CA LYS A 44 -22.19 -3.84 -16.51
C LYS A 44 -21.79 -2.64 -17.37
N TYR A 45 -22.30 -2.60 -18.60
CA TYR A 45 -22.21 -1.45 -19.50
C TYR A 45 -23.61 -0.86 -19.76
N PRO A 46 -23.73 0.45 -20.04
CA PRO A 46 -22.67 1.47 -20.00
C PRO A 46 -22.15 1.72 -18.58
N ILE A 47 -20.96 2.31 -18.46
CA ILE A 47 -20.36 2.61 -17.14
C ILE A 47 -21.19 3.65 -16.40
N VAL A 48 -21.46 3.38 -15.12
CA VAL A 48 -22.06 4.31 -14.18
C VAL A 48 -20.95 4.81 -13.26
N ALA A 49 -20.35 5.96 -13.56
CA ALA A 49 -19.23 6.52 -12.81
C ALA A 49 -19.66 7.48 -11.67
N SER A 50 -20.87 7.30 -11.13
CA SER A 50 -21.43 8.14 -10.08
C SER A 50 -22.40 7.35 -9.20
N GLY A 51 -22.50 7.67 -7.91
CA GLY A 51 -23.41 6.98 -7.00
C GLY A 51 -22.96 5.54 -6.76
N ALA A 52 -23.70 4.56 -7.29
CA ALA A 52 -23.35 3.14 -7.20
C ALA A 52 -22.61 2.69 -8.47
N PRO A 53 -21.26 2.61 -8.44
CA PRO A 53 -20.48 2.21 -9.61
C PRO A 53 -20.75 0.76 -10.00
N ASN A 54 -20.78 0.49 -11.30
CA ASN A 54 -20.99 -0.85 -11.87
C ASN A 54 -19.68 -1.50 -12.33
N TYR A 55 -18.61 -1.24 -11.58
CA TYR A 55 -17.26 -1.77 -11.74
C TYR A 55 -16.61 -1.86 -10.36
N GLU A 56 -15.52 -2.61 -10.25
CA GLU A 56 -14.75 -2.75 -9.02
C GLU A 56 -13.98 -1.46 -8.71
N THR A 57 -14.02 -1.04 -7.45
CA THR A 57 -13.38 0.19 -6.96
C THR A 57 -12.43 -0.12 -5.81
N PHE A 58 -11.58 0.83 -5.46
CA PHE A 58 -11.00 0.84 -4.11
C PHE A 58 -12.13 0.89 -3.08
N SER A 59 -12.07 -0.03 -2.09
CA SER A 59 -13.15 -0.21 -1.12
C SER A 59 -14.52 -0.42 -1.80
N CYS A 60 -15.61 -0.24 -1.06
CA CYS A 60 -16.96 -0.44 -1.58
C CYS A 60 -17.57 0.88 -2.08
N GLY A 61 -17.66 1.04 -3.41
CA GLY A 61 -18.50 2.05 -4.05
C GLY A 61 -17.86 3.42 -4.26
N ILE A 62 -16.53 3.52 -4.22
CA ILE A 62 -15.82 4.79 -4.46
C ILE A 62 -15.66 5.00 -5.97
N ALA A 63 -16.65 5.61 -6.61
CA ALA A 63 -16.68 5.81 -8.06
C ALA A 63 -15.52 6.66 -8.64
N SER A 64 -14.77 7.38 -7.81
CA SER A 64 -13.58 8.11 -8.25
C SER A 64 -12.32 7.24 -8.34
N MET A 65 -12.38 5.98 -7.89
CA MET A 65 -11.21 5.10 -7.73
C MET A 65 -11.45 3.71 -8.35
N PRO A 66 -11.54 3.60 -9.69
CA PRO A 66 -11.64 2.30 -10.36
C PRO A 66 -10.41 1.41 -10.08
N LYS A 67 -10.65 0.15 -9.68
CA LYS A 67 -9.60 -0.83 -9.40
C LYS A 67 -8.93 -1.30 -10.70
N LEU A 68 -7.60 -1.36 -10.69
CA LEU A 68 -6.79 -1.81 -11.81
C LEU A 68 -6.57 -3.32 -11.77
N MET A 69 -6.74 -3.97 -12.91
CA MET A 69 -6.54 -5.41 -13.07
C MET A 69 -5.06 -5.72 -13.29
N THR A 70 -4.29 -5.78 -12.20
CA THR A 70 -2.82 -5.98 -12.19
C THR A 70 -2.37 -7.38 -12.63
N ASP A 71 -3.30 -8.31 -12.77
CA ASP A 71 -3.13 -9.61 -13.42
C ASP A 71 -3.02 -9.47 -14.96
N GLN A 72 -3.60 -8.43 -15.54
CA GLN A 72 -3.52 -8.17 -16.98
C GLN A 72 -2.10 -7.71 -17.37
N PRO A 73 -1.44 -8.38 -18.34
CA PRO A 73 -0.07 -8.04 -18.73
C PRO A 73 0.12 -6.58 -19.13
N ALA A 74 -0.85 -5.98 -19.82
CA ALA A 74 -0.78 -4.58 -20.26
C ALA A 74 -0.81 -3.59 -19.08
N VAL A 75 -1.65 -3.84 -18.07
CA VAL A 75 -1.73 -3.03 -16.84
C VAL A 75 -0.44 -3.20 -16.06
N ARG A 76 0.00 -4.44 -15.88
CA ARG A 76 1.23 -4.76 -15.16
C ARG A 76 2.43 -4.03 -15.77
N GLU A 77 2.62 -4.14 -17.07
CA GLU A 77 3.73 -3.51 -17.76
C GLU A 77 3.68 -1.98 -17.62
N TYR A 78 2.50 -1.38 -17.79
CA TYR A 78 2.32 0.06 -17.65
C TYR A 78 2.73 0.57 -16.26
N LEU A 79 2.26 -0.09 -15.20
CA LEU A 79 2.53 0.32 -13.82
C LEU A 79 3.99 0.11 -13.43
N ILE A 80 4.58 -1.03 -13.79
CA ILE A 80 5.99 -1.29 -13.48
C ILE A 80 6.90 -0.34 -14.28
N GLN A 81 6.62 -0.08 -15.57
CA GLN A 81 7.39 0.92 -16.33
C GLN A 81 7.31 2.32 -15.72
N ALA A 82 6.15 2.73 -15.19
CA ALA A 82 6.03 4.00 -14.50
C ALA A 82 6.94 4.05 -13.27
N ALA A 83 6.97 2.99 -12.45
CA ALA A 83 7.86 2.92 -11.30
C ALA A 83 9.34 2.90 -11.70
N GLU A 84 9.69 2.16 -12.74
CA GLU A 84 11.05 2.13 -13.26
C GLU A 84 11.50 3.51 -13.78
N TYR A 85 10.60 4.23 -14.47
CA TYR A 85 10.86 5.58 -14.96
C TYR A 85 11.25 6.51 -13.80
N TRP A 86 10.42 6.59 -12.75
CA TRP A 86 10.74 7.45 -11.61
C TRP A 86 11.99 6.98 -10.83
N THR A 87 12.24 5.67 -10.79
CA THR A 87 13.45 5.10 -10.18
C THR A 87 14.71 5.49 -10.95
N ARG A 88 14.67 5.50 -12.29
CA ARG A 88 15.79 5.92 -13.14
C ARG A 88 15.97 7.43 -13.17
N GLU A 89 14.91 8.17 -13.47
CA GLU A 89 14.99 9.60 -13.77
C GLU A 89 15.12 10.49 -12.54
N LEU A 90 14.44 10.13 -11.44
CA LEU A 90 14.50 10.90 -10.19
C LEU A 90 15.42 10.26 -9.14
N ALA A 91 16.01 9.10 -9.43
CA ALA A 91 16.85 8.35 -8.51
C ALA A 91 16.18 8.15 -7.14
N VAL A 92 14.90 7.74 -7.14
CA VAL A 92 14.16 7.52 -5.89
C VAL A 92 14.78 6.37 -5.10
N ASP A 93 14.81 6.52 -3.78
CA ASP A 93 15.46 5.58 -2.87
C ASP A 93 14.49 4.51 -2.36
N GLY A 94 13.20 4.63 -2.66
CA GLY A 94 12.21 3.65 -2.27
C GLY A 94 10.80 3.93 -2.75
N TRP A 95 9.95 2.93 -2.56
CA TRP A 95 8.53 2.93 -2.88
C TRP A 95 7.71 2.51 -1.66
N ARG A 96 6.74 3.34 -1.27
CA ARG A 96 5.63 2.98 -0.39
C ARG A 96 4.47 2.56 -1.28
N LEU A 97 3.97 1.35 -1.09
CA LEU A 97 2.96 0.73 -1.93
C LEU A 97 1.60 0.86 -1.24
N ASP A 98 0.69 1.64 -1.82
CA ASP A 98 -0.67 1.87 -1.32
C ASP A 98 -1.55 0.62 -1.47
N VAL A 99 -2.26 0.25 -0.40
CA VAL A 99 -3.23 -0.88 -0.39
C VAL A 99 -2.61 -2.14 -1.03
N ALA A 100 -1.41 -2.49 -0.57
CA ALA A 100 -0.57 -3.47 -1.26
C ALA A 100 -1.10 -4.91 -1.14
N ASP A 101 -1.91 -5.17 -0.11
CA ASP A 101 -2.56 -6.44 0.18
C ASP A 101 -3.68 -6.81 -0.80
N GLU A 102 -4.21 -5.84 -1.56
CA GLU A 102 -5.23 -6.09 -2.58
C GLU A 102 -4.68 -6.30 -4.01
N VAL A 103 -3.36 -6.25 -4.17
CA VAL A 103 -2.67 -6.44 -5.45
C VAL A 103 -2.07 -7.84 -5.51
N HIS A 104 -2.14 -8.48 -6.68
CA HIS A 104 -1.74 -9.87 -6.83
C HIS A 104 -0.24 -10.09 -6.49
N PRO A 105 0.15 -11.10 -5.69
CA PRO A 105 1.55 -11.32 -5.29
C PRO A 105 2.55 -11.43 -6.44
N ASP A 106 2.16 -12.00 -7.58
CA ASP A 106 3.04 -12.10 -8.75
C ASP A 106 3.40 -10.73 -9.36
N PHE A 107 2.50 -9.74 -9.26
CA PHE A 107 2.83 -8.36 -9.63
C PHE A 107 3.98 -7.86 -8.75
N TRP A 108 3.92 -8.11 -7.43
CA TRP A 108 4.96 -7.66 -6.49
C TRP A 108 6.31 -8.35 -6.69
N ARG A 109 6.31 -9.64 -7.05
CA ARG A 109 7.54 -10.38 -7.39
C ARG A 109 8.24 -9.78 -8.61
N GLU A 110 7.47 -9.49 -9.65
CA GLU A 110 7.98 -8.87 -10.87
C GLU A 110 8.44 -7.44 -10.62
N PHE A 111 7.63 -6.65 -9.89
CA PHE A 111 7.95 -5.30 -9.45
C PHE A 111 9.29 -5.27 -8.71
N ARG A 112 9.47 -6.12 -7.68
CA ARG A 112 10.72 -6.23 -6.94
C ARG A 112 11.89 -6.50 -7.87
N THR A 113 11.76 -7.52 -8.73
CA THR A 113 12.83 -7.94 -9.63
C THR A 113 13.29 -6.77 -10.52
N ARG A 114 12.34 -6.03 -11.11
CA ARG A 114 12.62 -4.92 -12.01
C ARG A 114 13.18 -3.68 -11.30
N ILE A 115 12.62 -3.32 -10.15
CA ILE A 115 13.10 -2.17 -9.36
C ILE A 115 14.49 -2.43 -8.77
N LYS A 116 14.74 -3.62 -8.22
CA LYS A 116 16.05 -4.00 -7.69
C LYS A 116 17.12 -4.13 -8.77
N ALA A 117 16.74 -4.46 -10.02
CA ALA A 117 17.66 -4.45 -11.15
C ALA A 117 18.14 -3.03 -11.51
N ILE A 118 17.33 -1.99 -11.26
CA ILE A 118 17.69 -0.59 -11.48
C ILE A 118 18.48 -0.04 -10.30
N ASN A 119 17.98 -0.27 -9.08
CA ASN A 119 18.62 0.18 -7.85
C ASN A 119 18.47 -0.91 -6.77
N PRO A 120 19.52 -1.71 -6.51
CA PRO A 120 19.50 -2.76 -5.49
C PRO A 120 19.17 -2.25 -4.08
N GLU A 121 19.52 -0.99 -3.80
CA GLU A 121 19.30 -0.31 -2.51
C GLU A 121 17.91 0.32 -2.41
N CYS A 122 17.09 0.29 -3.47
CA CYS A 122 15.75 0.87 -3.46
C CYS A 122 14.86 0.13 -2.46
N LEU A 123 14.38 0.81 -1.43
CA LEU A 123 13.57 0.23 -0.36
C LEU A 123 12.12 0.02 -0.81
N ILE A 124 11.59 -1.19 -0.68
CA ILE A 124 10.20 -1.51 -1.03
C ILE A 124 9.38 -1.72 0.25
N ILE A 125 8.39 -0.85 0.47
CA ILE A 125 7.58 -0.78 1.68
C ILE A 125 6.11 -1.03 1.32
N GLY A 126 5.53 -2.13 1.82
CA GLY A 126 4.09 -2.38 1.68
C GLY A 126 3.24 -1.66 2.73
N GLU A 127 2.15 -1.03 2.33
CA GLU A 127 1.04 -0.76 3.23
C GLU A 127 0.18 -2.02 3.38
N VAL A 128 0.26 -2.65 4.55
CA VAL A 128 -0.56 -3.80 4.92
C VAL A 128 -1.05 -3.58 6.35
N MET A 129 -2.36 -3.48 6.52
CA MET A 129 -2.97 -3.11 7.81
C MET A 129 -2.97 -4.27 8.83
N HIS A 130 -2.75 -5.49 8.35
CA HIS A 130 -2.80 -6.74 9.11
C HIS A 130 -1.44 -7.46 9.10
N ASP A 131 -1.41 -8.74 9.47
CA ASP A 131 -0.20 -9.55 9.39
C ASP A 131 0.32 -9.64 7.94
N ALA A 132 1.59 -9.30 7.74
CA ALA A 132 2.20 -9.20 6.40
C ALA A 132 3.32 -10.22 6.18
N VAL A 133 3.39 -11.29 6.99
CA VAL A 133 4.49 -12.27 6.94
C VAL A 133 4.63 -12.89 5.54
N SER A 134 3.51 -13.11 4.85
CA SER A 134 3.47 -13.65 3.48
C SER A 134 4.13 -12.76 2.43
N PHE A 135 4.24 -11.45 2.66
CA PHE A 135 4.89 -10.49 1.76
C PHE A 135 6.37 -10.25 2.09
N LEU A 136 6.82 -10.72 3.26
CA LEU A 136 8.16 -10.49 3.83
C LEU A 136 9.04 -11.73 3.72
N THR A 137 8.83 -12.54 2.68
CA THR A 137 9.59 -13.74 2.34
C THR A 137 10.89 -13.46 1.57
N GLY A 138 11.13 -12.20 1.18
CA GLY A 138 12.34 -11.74 0.48
C GLY A 138 12.19 -11.66 -1.06
N ASP A 139 11.06 -12.13 -1.59
CA ASP A 139 10.70 -12.10 -3.01
C ASP A 139 9.74 -10.96 -3.39
N GLN A 140 9.17 -10.25 -2.40
CA GLN A 140 8.22 -9.14 -2.62
C GLN A 140 8.70 -7.85 -1.91
N PHE A 141 8.32 -7.61 -0.66
CA PHE A 141 8.66 -6.37 0.04
C PHE A 141 9.93 -6.51 0.89
N ASP A 142 10.61 -5.39 1.13
CA ASP A 142 11.71 -5.33 2.10
C ASP A 142 11.17 -5.13 3.52
N THR A 143 10.07 -4.36 3.64
CA THR A 143 9.42 -4.02 4.90
C THR A 143 7.95 -3.65 4.69
N VAL A 144 7.24 -3.38 5.78
CA VAL A 144 5.85 -2.90 5.78
C VAL A 144 5.66 -1.79 6.81
N MET A 145 4.60 -1.00 6.61
CA MET A 145 4.04 -0.14 7.65
C MET A 145 3.48 -1.02 8.78
N HIS A 146 4.13 -1.00 9.94
CA HIS A 146 3.90 -2.00 10.99
C HIS A 146 2.68 -1.64 11.87
N TYR A 147 1.50 -1.65 11.25
CA TYR A 147 0.23 -1.29 11.89
C TYR A 147 -0.15 -2.15 13.11
N PRO A 148 0.07 -3.49 13.14
CA PRO A 148 -0.17 -4.27 14.35
C PRO A 148 0.63 -3.79 15.57
N TRP A 149 1.88 -3.38 15.37
CA TRP A 149 2.69 -2.77 16.41
C TRP A 149 2.17 -1.37 16.78
N GLN A 150 1.80 -0.55 15.80
CA GLN A 150 1.20 0.76 16.06
C GLN A 150 -0.04 0.62 16.95
N HIS A 151 -0.98 -0.25 16.62
CA HIS A 151 -2.21 -0.44 17.40
C HIS A 151 -1.90 -0.86 18.83
N LEU A 152 -1.04 -1.86 19.01
CA LEU A 152 -0.62 -2.32 20.33
C LEU A 152 -0.02 -1.18 21.17
N CYS A 153 0.92 -0.43 20.60
CA CYS A 153 1.58 0.67 21.31
C CYS A 153 0.62 1.82 21.61
N VAL A 154 -0.21 2.23 20.65
CA VAL A 154 -1.17 3.33 20.85
C VAL A 154 -2.23 2.94 21.87
N ASP A 155 -2.80 1.73 21.80
CA ASP A 155 -3.83 1.29 22.73
C ASP A 155 -3.29 1.15 24.16
N PHE A 156 -2.07 0.61 24.32
CA PHE A 156 -1.38 0.54 25.61
C PHE A 156 -1.07 1.93 26.19
N LEU A 157 -0.46 2.82 25.40
CA LEU A 157 -0.04 4.14 25.87
C LEU A 157 -1.21 5.06 26.18
N THR A 158 -2.28 4.99 25.37
CA THR A 158 -3.47 5.83 25.56
C THR A 158 -4.45 5.23 26.56
N LYS A 159 -4.22 3.99 27.03
CA LYS A 159 -5.15 3.21 27.87
C LYS A 159 -6.56 3.22 27.26
N ARG A 160 -6.65 2.85 25.99
CA ARG A 160 -7.93 2.72 25.27
C ARG A 160 -8.68 1.53 25.86
N GLU A 161 -10.01 1.56 25.85
CA GLU A 161 -10.82 0.43 26.30
C GLU A 161 -10.97 -0.62 25.19
N PRO A 162 -10.78 -1.92 25.47
CA PRO A 162 -10.35 -2.48 26.76
C PRO A 162 -8.86 -2.20 27.04
N GLN A 163 -8.54 -1.83 28.29
CA GLN A 163 -7.16 -1.51 28.67
C GLN A 163 -6.25 -2.73 28.61
N ILE A 164 -5.13 -2.59 27.91
CA ILE A 164 -4.09 -3.61 27.81
C ILE A 164 -3.17 -3.50 29.03
N GLY A 165 -3.05 -4.59 29.80
CA GLY A 165 -2.12 -4.68 30.92
C GLY A 165 -0.66 -4.78 30.47
N LEU A 166 0.30 -4.56 31.38
CA LEU A 166 1.74 -4.66 31.05
C LEU A 166 2.15 -6.05 30.56
N GLU A 167 1.62 -7.10 31.19
CA GLU A 167 1.89 -8.50 30.80
C GLU A 167 1.35 -8.79 29.40
N GLU A 168 0.09 -8.43 29.14
CA GLU A 168 -0.54 -8.60 27.83
C GLU A 168 0.19 -7.82 26.73
N PHE A 169 0.65 -6.60 27.04
CA PHE A 169 1.46 -5.80 26.12
C PHE A 169 2.78 -6.50 25.79
N ALA A 170 3.51 -6.96 26.81
CA ALA A 170 4.79 -7.64 26.64
C ALA A 170 4.63 -8.94 25.83
N ASP A 171 3.60 -9.73 26.12
CA ASP A 171 3.30 -10.98 25.42
C ASP A 171 2.92 -10.73 23.95
N THR A 172 2.09 -9.72 23.69
CA THR A 172 1.67 -9.36 22.33
C THR A 172 2.84 -8.83 21.51
N LEU A 173 3.69 -7.98 22.10
CA LEU A 173 4.89 -7.48 21.45
C LEU A 173 5.87 -8.62 21.14
N GLY A 174 6.01 -9.58 22.06
CA GLY A 174 6.77 -10.81 21.85
C GLY A 174 6.26 -11.62 20.66
N ARG A 175 4.93 -11.81 20.56
CA ARG A 175 4.29 -12.51 19.44
C ARG A 175 4.51 -11.80 18.10
N LEU A 176 4.32 -10.48 18.05
CA LEU A 176 4.58 -9.69 16.83
C LEU A 176 6.03 -9.83 16.36
N ARG A 177 6.99 -9.81 17.30
CA ARG A 177 8.40 -10.01 16.98
C ARG A 177 8.69 -11.43 16.48
N GLN A 178 8.07 -12.45 17.07
CA GLN A 178 8.27 -13.86 16.69
C GLN A 178 7.63 -14.21 15.34
N ALA A 179 6.54 -13.52 14.97
CA ALA A 179 5.90 -13.73 13.67
C ALA A 179 6.82 -13.33 12.50
N GLN A 180 7.71 -12.36 12.71
CA GLN A 180 8.59 -11.84 11.68
C GLN A 180 9.95 -12.54 11.64
N ARG A 181 10.54 -12.63 10.45
CA ARG A 181 11.93 -13.08 10.30
C ARG A 181 12.85 -12.08 10.99
N SER A 182 13.87 -12.59 11.70
CA SER A 182 14.84 -11.76 12.42
C SER A 182 15.59 -10.77 11.52
N SER A 183 15.74 -11.08 10.22
CA SER A 183 16.33 -10.20 9.22
C SER A 183 15.42 -9.02 8.82
N VAL A 184 14.11 -9.16 8.99
CA VAL A 184 13.11 -8.14 8.62
C VAL A 184 12.81 -7.21 9.80
N THR A 185 12.86 -7.73 11.04
CA THR A 185 12.53 -6.95 12.25
C THR A 185 13.21 -5.58 12.33
N PRO A 186 14.53 -5.42 12.02
CA PRO A 186 15.19 -4.12 12.08
C PRO A 186 14.70 -3.13 11.02
N ALA A 187 14.09 -3.61 9.94
CA ALA A 187 13.61 -2.81 8.82
C ALA A 187 12.13 -2.42 8.93
N LEU A 188 11.37 -3.01 9.87
CA LEU A 188 9.93 -2.72 10.07
C LEU A 188 9.69 -1.23 10.28
N TRP A 189 8.75 -0.66 9.53
CA TRP A 189 8.41 0.75 9.67
C TRP A 189 7.45 0.95 10.84
N ASN A 190 8.03 1.11 12.03
CA ASN A 190 7.30 1.39 13.26
C ASN A 190 6.90 2.87 13.31
N LEU A 191 5.62 3.15 13.08
CA LEU A 191 5.04 4.49 13.06
C LEU A 191 3.95 4.65 14.14
N PHE A 192 3.76 5.86 14.68
CA PHE A 192 2.71 6.15 15.66
C PHE A 192 1.46 6.78 15.05
N ASP A 193 1.61 7.59 14.02
CA ASP A 193 0.50 8.18 13.25
C ASP A 193 0.87 8.30 11.77
N SER A 194 -0.14 8.53 10.93
CA SER A 194 -0.03 8.72 9.48
C SER A 194 -1.14 9.66 9.01
N HIS A 195 -1.29 9.83 7.70
CA HIS A 195 -2.42 10.57 7.14
C HIS A 195 -3.74 9.79 7.24
N ASP A 196 -3.69 8.46 7.32
CA ASP A 196 -4.85 7.58 7.49
C ASP A 196 -5.21 7.31 8.96
N ARG A 197 -4.42 7.84 9.89
CA ARG A 197 -4.58 7.62 11.33
C ARG A 197 -4.69 8.93 12.09
N MET A 198 -5.41 8.88 13.21
CA MET A 198 -5.50 10.00 14.13
C MET A 198 -4.10 10.40 14.59
N ARG A 199 -3.84 11.71 14.67
CA ARG A 199 -2.62 12.24 15.26
C ARG A 199 -2.43 11.70 16.67
N ILE A 200 -1.21 11.26 16.99
CA ILE A 200 -0.92 10.62 18.28
C ILE A 200 -1.24 11.55 19.46
N LEU A 201 -0.96 12.85 19.32
CA LEU A 201 -1.26 13.85 20.35
C LEU A 201 -2.77 13.96 20.63
N THR A 202 -3.61 13.85 19.60
CA THR A 202 -5.07 13.87 19.76
C THR A 202 -5.55 12.61 20.48
N ALA A 203 -4.96 11.45 20.17
CA ALA A 203 -5.26 10.20 20.87
C ALA A 203 -4.95 10.29 22.38
N PHE A 204 -3.91 11.03 22.77
CA PHE A 204 -3.63 11.38 24.17
C PHE A 204 -4.55 12.47 24.73
N SER A 205 -4.96 13.44 23.91
CA SER A 205 -5.72 14.63 24.35
C SER A 205 -7.18 14.35 24.71
N GLY A 206 -7.72 13.17 24.37
CA GLY A 206 -8.95 12.65 24.99
C GLY A 206 -8.84 12.48 26.52
N LYS A 207 -7.63 12.69 27.07
CA LYS A 207 -7.28 12.70 28.48
C LYS A 207 -6.38 13.90 28.76
N ARG A 208 -6.91 15.14 28.71
CA ARG A 208 -6.28 16.23 29.49
C ARG A 208 -6.32 15.79 30.95
N ALA A 209 -5.16 15.59 31.55
CA ALA A 209 -5.00 15.43 32.99
C ALA A 209 -5.57 16.66 33.72
#